data_AF-E8LUK1-F1
#
_entry.id   AF-E8LUK1-F1
#
_cell.length_a   1.000
_cell.length_b   1.000
_cell.length_c   1.000
_cell.angle_alpha   90.00
_cell.angle_beta   90.00
_cell.angle_gamma   90.00
#
_symmetry.space_group_name_H-M   'P 1'
#
loop_
_entity.id
_entity.type
_entity.pdbx_description
1 polymer ?
#
loop_
_entity_poly.entity_id
_entity_poly.type
_entity_poly.pdbx_seq_one_letter_code
_entity_poly.pdbx_strand_id
1 'polypeptide(L)'
;MTRLITLLSSLLVSISSYASDTWQHTVEQAKGQTVYFHAWGGSQEINRYLQWANSQLQSQYGVTLQHVKVTDIAETTTRLIAEKAAGKNSGGSVDMVWINGENFKSMKDNQLLFGPFTT
;
A
#
# COMPACT_ATOMS: atom_id res chain seq x y z
N MET A 1 -2.08 19.97 -42.56
CA MET A 1 -2.23 18.57 -42.08
C MET A 1 -0.99 18.06 -41.35
N THR A 2 0.23 18.41 -41.76
CA THR A 2 1.48 17.91 -41.13
C THR A 2 1.88 18.60 -39.82
N ARG A 3 1.37 19.82 -39.51
CA ARG A 3 1.65 20.51 -38.23
C ARG A 3 0.79 20.06 -37.06
N LEU A 4 -0.29 19.32 -37.31
CA LEU A 4 -1.20 18.81 -36.27
C LEU A 4 -0.67 17.51 -35.65
N ILE A 5 0.15 16.75 -36.40
CA ILE A 5 0.74 15.49 -35.95
C ILE A 5 1.94 15.73 -35.01
N THR A 6 2.60 16.89 -35.09
CA THR A 6 3.74 17.22 -34.22
C THR A 6 3.33 17.61 -32.79
N LEU A 7 2.08 18.03 -32.56
CA LEU A 7 1.58 18.41 -31.23
C LEU A 7 1.12 17.21 -30.37
N LEU A 8 0.77 16.08 -30.98
CA LEU A 8 0.27 14.91 -30.26
C LEU A 8 1.41 14.06 -29.67
N SER A 9 2.58 14.07 -30.32
CA SER A 9 3.77 13.32 -29.86
C SER A 9 4.49 13.97 -28.66
N SER A 10 4.33 15.27 -28.44
CA SER A 10 4.92 15.97 -27.27
C SER A 10 4.11 15.77 -25.97
N LEU A 11 2.81 15.45 -26.08
CA LEU A 11 1.95 15.21 -24.92
C LEU A 11 2.26 13.85 -24.25
N LEU A 12 2.57 12.81 -25.04
CA LEU A 12 2.83 11.46 -24.54
C LEU A 12 4.19 11.34 -23.83
N VAL A 13 5.20 12.12 -24.24
CA VAL A 13 6.52 12.13 -23.58
C VAL A 13 6.46 12.80 -22.20
N SER A 14 5.55 13.77 -22.03
CA SER A 14 5.44 14.52 -20.78
C SER A 14 4.87 13.65 -19.64
N ILE A 15 3.89 12.78 -19.93
CA ILE A 15 3.17 11.99 -18.90
C ILE A 15 4.11 10.96 -18.22
N SER A 16 4.97 10.30 -18.99
CA SER A 16 5.94 9.32 -18.46
C SER A 16 6.99 9.95 -17.54
N SER A 17 7.38 11.20 -17.80
CA SER A 17 8.32 11.94 -16.94
C SER A 17 7.68 12.28 -15.59
N TYR A 18 6.44 12.79 -15.58
CA TYR A 18 5.73 13.12 -14.34
C TYR A 18 5.50 11.88 -13.45
N ALA A 19 5.16 10.73 -14.05
CA ALA A 19 4.97 9.48 -13.30
C ALA A 19 6.28 8.99 -12.66
N SER A 20 7.40 9.08 -13.38
CA SER A 20 8.74 8.75 -12.87
C SER A 20 9.16 9.67 -11.73
N ASP A 21 8.96 10.98 -11.87
CA ASP A 21 9.29 11.98 -10.85
C ASP A 21 8.44 11.79 -9.57
N THR A 22 7.16 11.43 -9.73
CA THR A 22 6.26 11.16 -8.60
C THR A 22 6.65 9.90 -7.83
N TRP A 23 7.07 8.85 -8.54
CA TRP A 23 7.53 7.62 -7.91
C TRP A 23 8.85 7.82 -7.16
N GLN A 24 9.82 8.49 -7.76
CA GLN A 24 11.09 8.78 -7.11
C GLN A 24 10.90 9.60 -5.82
N HIS A 25 10.03 10.61 -5.88
CA HIS A 25 9.65 11.38 -4.69
C HIS A 25 8.99 10.49 -3.62
N THR A 26 8.11 9.57 -4.00
CA THR A 26 7.50 8.60 -3.07
C THR A 26 8.56 7.72 -2.40
N VAL A 27 9.52 7.21 -3.17
CA VAL A 27 10.63 6.39 -2.65
C VAL A 27 11.48 7.18 -1.64
N GLU A 28 11.76 8.45 -1.93
CA GLU A 28 12.51 9.32 -1.02
C GLU A 28 11.76 9.59 0.28
N GLN A 29 10.46 9.88 0.20
CA GLN A 29 9.62 10.09 1.39
C GLN A 29 9.46 8.83 2.24
N ALA A 30 9.45 7.65 1.63
CA ALA A 30 9.29 6.37 2.32
C ALA A 30 10.51 6.00 3.18
N LYS A 31 11.69 6.54 2.89
CA LYS A 31 12.94 6.14 3.57
C LYS A 31 12.85 6.36 5.09
N GLY A 32 13.14 5.31 5.86
CA GLY A 32 13.06 5.32 7.32
C GLY A 32 11.66 5.09 7.89
N GLN A 33 10.63 4.98 7.05
CA GLN A 33 9.29 4.66 7.51
C GLN A 33 9.12 3.17 7.83
N THR A 34 8.16 2.87 8.70
CA THR A 34 7.72 1.52 9.01
C THR A 34 6.31 1.32 8.49
N VAL A 35 6.07 0.23 7.76
CA VAL A 35 4.75 -0.20 7.31
C VAL A 35 4.28 -1.36 8.19
N TYR A 36 3.21 -1.15 8.94
CA TYR A 36 2.56 -2.19 9.74
C TYR A 36 1.65 -3.04 8.86
N PHE A 37 2.14 -4.22 8.50
CA PHE A 37 1.49 -5.14 7.59
C PHE A 37 0.77 -6.27 8.34
N HIS A 38 -0.55 -6.20 8.38
CA HIS A 38 -1.42 -7.22 8.96
C HIS A 38 -1.66 -8.36 7.96
N ALA A 39 -1.08 -9.53 8.25
CA ALA A 39 -1.16 -10.69 7.37
C ALA A 39 -1.18 -12.01 8.13
N TRP A 40 -1.79 -13.04 7.54
CA TRP A 40 -1.93 -14.36 8.16
C TRP A 40 -0.56 -14.94 8.56
N GLY A 41 -0.43 -15.33 9.83
CA GLY A 41 0.82 -15.81 10.42
C GLY A 41 0.95 -17.33 10.53
N GLY A 42 -0.06 -18.08 10.11
CA GLY A 42 -0.16 -19.53 10.36
C GLY A 42 0.71 -20.42 9.46
N SER A 43 1.39 -19.87 8.45
CA SER A 43 2.32 -20.61 7.57
C SER A 43 3.75 -20.13 7.77
N GLN A 44 4.66 -21.08 8.02
CA GLN A 44 6.08 -20.78 8.17
C GLN A 44 6.70 -20.29 6.86
N GLU A 45 6.24 -20.81 5.72
CA GLU A 45 6.65 -20.42 4.37
C GLU A 45 6.33 -18.95 4.10
N ILE A 46 5.09 -18.55 4.40
CA ILE A 46 4.64 -17.16 4.28
C ILE A 46 5.46 -16.27 5.21
N ASN A 47 5.64 -16.68 6.46
CA ASN A 47 6.42 -15.92 7.44
C ASN A 47 7.87 -15.69 6.97
N ARG A 48 8.52 -16.72 6.40
CA ARG A 48 9.87 -16.60 5.83
C ARG A 48 9.88 -15.65 4.62
N TYR A 49 8.87 -15.73 3.75
CA TYR A 49 8.78 -14.86 2.59
C TYR A 49 8.65 -13.39 3.00
N LEU A 50 7.78 -13.09 3.97
CA LEU A 50 7.59 -11.72 4.46
C LEU A 50 8.83 -11.19 5.19
N GLN A 51 9.57 -12.05 5.88
CA GLN A 51 10.87 -11.69 6.46
C GLN A 51 11.90 -11.37 5.36
N TRP A 52 11.96 -12.16 4.30
CA TRP A 52 12.81 -11.86 3.14
C TRP A 52 12.41 -10.54 2.47
N ALA A 53 11.11 -10.31 2.27
CA ALA A 53 10.59 -9.08 1.67
C ALA A 53 10.96 -7.85 2.52
N ASN A 54 10.83 -7.95 3.85
CA ASN A 54 11.30 -6.91 4.77
C ASN A 54 12.81 -6.61 4.57
N SER A 55 13.66 -7.64 4.47
CA SER A 55 15.09 -7.45 4.22
C SER A 55 15.37 -6.77 2.88
N GLN A 56 14.61 -7.09 1.83
CA GLN A 56 14.73 -6.42 0.53
C GLN A 56 14.31 -4.94 0.62
N LEU A 57 13.17 -4.65 1.25
CA LEU A 57 12.66 -3.29 1.42
C LEU A 57 13.63 -2.42 2.23
N GLN A 58 14.18 -2.96 3.31
CA GLN A 58 15.15 -2.26 4.13
C GLN A 58 16.45 -2.00 3.35
N SER A 59 16.95 -3.00 2.61
CA SER A 59 18.21 -2.87 1.86
C SER A 59 18.10 -1.92 0.66
N GLN A 60 16.98 -1.94 -0.05
CA GLN A 60 16.84 -1.19 -1.32
C GLN A 60 16.24 0.20 -1.10
N TYR A 61 15.36 0.36 -0.10
CA TYR A 61 14.57 1.58 0.08
C TYR A 61 14.65 2.17 1.50
N GLY A 62 15.30 1.47 2.44
CA GLY A 62 15.34 1.89 3.84
C GLY A 62 13.97 1.86 4.53
N VAL A 63 13.02 1.06 4.01
CA VAL A 63 11.67 0.91 4.56
C VAL A 63 11.62 -0.37 5.41
N THR A 64 11.09 -0.27 6.63
CA THR A 64 10.82 -1.43 7.47
C THR A 64 9.41 -1.96 7.22
N LEU A 65 9.28 -3.24 6.90
CA LEU A 65 8.00 -3.94 6.82
C LEU A 65 7.79 -4.75 8.11
N GLN A 66 6.95 -4.22 9.00
CA GLN A 66 6.60 -4.88 10.25
C GLN A 66 5.44 -5.85 10.03
N HIS A 67 5.74 -7.16 9.98
CA HIS A 67 4.71 -8.20 9.86
C HIS A 67 3.96 -8.39 11.17
N VAL A 68 2.75 -7.84 11.24
CA VAL A 68 1.78 -8.09 12.31
C VAL A 68 1.01 -9.38 11.97
N LYS A 69 1.38 -10.46 12.64
CA LYS A 69 0.75 -11.77 12.44
C LYS A 69 -0.66 -11.77 13.01
N VAL A 70 -1.62 -12.13 12.16
CA VAL A 70 -3.01 -12.35 12.58
C VAL A 70 -3.41 -13.80 12.36
N THR A 71 -4.30 -14.29 13.22
CA THR A 71 -4.91 -15.62 13.06
C THR A 71 -6.07 -15.55 12.08
N ASP A 72 -6.90 -14.50 12.20
CA ASP A 72 -7.99 -14.18 11.27
C ASP A 72 -7.94 -12.69 10.90
N ILE A 73 -8.06 -12.39 9.61
CA ILE A 73 -8.06 -11.02 9.11
C ILE A 73 -9.34 -10.26 9.46
N ALA A 74 -10.44 -10.97 9.78
CA ALA A 74 -11.69 -10.38 10.24
C ALA A 74 -11.50 -9.57 11.54
N GLU A 75 -10.53 -9.95 12.39
CA GLU A 75 -10.16 -9.19 13.59
C GLU A 75 -9.61 -7.81 13.22
N THR A 76 -8.82 -7.73 12.14
CA THR A 76 -8.27 -6.47 11.63
C THR A 76 -9.39 -5.58 11.08
N THR A 77 -10.36 -6.14 10.36
CA THR A 77 -11.56 -5.41 9.89
C THR A 77 -12.34 -4.81 11.06
N THR A 78 -12.62 -5.61 12.10
CA THR A 78 -13.37 -5.17 13.28
C THR A 78 -12.67 -4.01 13.99
N ARG A 79 -11.34 -4.11 14.14
CA ARG A 79 -10.53 -3.04 14.71
C ARG A 79 -10.61 -1.74 13.89
N LEU A 80 -10.49 -1.82 12.57
CA LEU A 80 -10.57 -0.65 11.69
C LEU A 80 -11.94 0.04 11.76
N ILE A 81 -13.03 -0.74 11.86
CA ILE A 81 -14.38 -0.19 12.07
C ILE A 81 -14.44 0.59 13.39
N ALA A 82 -13.88 0.04 14.47
CA ALA A 82 -13.84 0.70 15.77
C ALA A 82 -12.98 1.98 15.77
N GLU A 83 -11.80 1.94 15.13
CA GLU A 83 -10.94 3.14 14.98
C GLU A 83 -11.66 4.23 14.18
N LYS A 84 -12.34 3.88 13.08
CA LYS A 84 -13.17 4.81 12.31
C LYS A 84 -14.31 5.40 13.13
N ALA A 85 -15.04 4.58 13.88
CA ALA A 85 -16.14 5.03 14.74
C ALA A 85 -15.66 5.99 15.84
N ALA A 86 -14.42 5.83 16.32
CA ALA A 86 -13.77 6.73 17.27
C ALA A 86 -13.19 8.01 16.62
N GLY A 87 -13.36 8.21 15.30
CA GLY A 87 -12.82 9.36 14.58
C GLY A 87 -11.30 9.31 14.37
N LYS A 88 -10.68 8.14 14.55
CA LYS A 88 -9.23 7.94 14.40
C LYS A 88 -8.87 7.75 12.92
N ASN A 89 -8.74 8.88 12.21
CA ASN A 89 -8.42 8.89 10.77
C ASN A 89 -6.90 8.95 10.48
N SER A 90 -6.06 9.08 11.51
CA SER A 90 -4.61 9.08 11.42
C SER A 90 -3.98 8.42 12.64
N GLY A 91 -2.74 7.95 12.51
CA GLY A 91 -2.06 7.21 13.58
C GLY A 91 -2.77 5.91 13.97
N GLY A 92 -3.57 5.34 13.05
CA GLY A 92 -4.16 4.01 13.15
C GLY A 92 -3.09 2.93 13.31
N SER A 93 -3.48 1.71 13.65
CA SER A 93 -2.49 0.63 13.86
C SER A 93 -2.18 -0.20 12.62
N VAL A 94 -2.88 0.05 11.50
CA VAL A 94 -2.82 -0.79 10.30
C VAL A 94 -2.53 0.11 9.11
N ASP A 95 -1.42 -0.15 8.41
CA ASP A 95 -1.09 0.54 7.16
C ASP A 95 -1.46 -0.31 5.95
N MET A 96 -1.20 -1.63 6.04
CA MET A 96 -1.44 -2.59 4.96
C MET A 96 -2.06 -3.86 5.50
N VAL A 97 -2.93 -4.50 4.71
CA VAL A 97 -3.63 -5.71 5.10
C VAL A 97 -3.70 -6.72 3.95
N TRP A 98 -3.37 -7.98 4.23
CA TRP A 98 -3.55 -9.07 3.28
C TRP A 98 -4.92 -9.73 3.52
N ILE A 99 -5.88 -9.45 2.63
CA ILE A 99 -7.27 -9.89 2.71
C ILE A 99 -7.66 -10.81 1.55
N ASN A 100 -8.66 -11.65 1.78
CA ASN A 100 -9.38 -12.38 0.73
C ASN A 100 -10.53 -11.51 0.14
N GLY A 101 -11.28 -12.06 -0.83
CA GLY A 101 -12.36 -11.33 -1.49
C GLY A 101 -13.53 -10.92 -0.59
N GLU A 102 -13.90 -11.77 0.36
CA GLU A 102 -14.98 -11.49 1.32
C GLU A 102 -14.62 -10.30 2.23
N ASN A 103 -13.41 -10.32 2.79
CA ASN A 103 -12.91 -9.23 3.63
C ASN A 103 -12.68 -7.96 2.81
N PHE A 104 -12.24 -8.06 1.55
CA PHE A 104 -12.16 -6.92 0.64
C PHE A 104 -13.52 -6.25 0.45
N LYS A 105 -14.56 -7.04 0.14
CA LYS A 105 -15.93 -6.52 0.01
C LYS A 105 -16.38 -5.82 1.29
N SER A 106 -16.21 -6.47 2.45
CA SER A 106 -16.60 -5.92 3.75
C SER A 106 -15.88 -4.59 4.05
N MET A 107 -14.56 -4.54 3.84
CA MET A 107 -13.77 -3.31 4.04
C MET A 107 -14.17 -2.21 3.07
N LYS A 108 -14.51 -2.54 1.82
CA LYS A 108 -14.96 -1.59 0.81
C LYS A 108 -16.32 -0.99 1.19
N ASP A 109 -17.28 -1.82 1.59
CA ASP A 109 -18.61 -1.39 2.01
C ASP A 109 -18.54 -0.47 3.24
N ASN A 110 -17.58 -0.72 4.14
CA ASN A 110 -17.31 0.11 5.31
C ASN A 110 -16.39 1.32 5.03
N GLN A 111 -15.97 1.54 3.78
CA GLN A 111 -15.04 2.60 3.36
C GLN A 111 -13.74 2.63 4.18
N LEU A 112 -13.14 1.47 4.40
CA LEU A 112 -11.88 1.30 5.15
C LEU A 112 -10.66 1.22 4.23
N LEU A 113 -10.87 1.00 2.94
CA LEU A 113 -9.80 0.89 1.96
C LEU A 113 -9.39 2.27 1.45
N PHE A 114 -8.08 2.47 1.30
CA PHE A 114 -7.52 3.65 0.66
C PHE A 114 -8.06 3.81 -0.79
N GLY A 115 -8.09 5.07 -1.26
CA GLY A 115 -8.62 5.48 -2.57
C GLY A 115 -7.81 4.97 -3.76
N PRO A 116 -7.96 5.56 -4.97
CA PRO A 116 -7.13 5.17 -6.11
C PRO A 116 -5.65 5.33 -5.71
N PHE A 117 -4.92 4.22 -5.71
CA PHE A 117 -3.51 4.18 -5.29
C PHE A 117 -2.55 4.43 -6.45
N THR A 118 -3.08 4.50 -7.67
CA THR A 118 -2.41 4.92 -8.90
C THR A 118 -3.41 5.66 -9.76
N THR A 119 -2.91 6.59 -10.58
CA THR A 119 -3.64 7.24 -11.68
C THR A 119 -3.72 6.35 -12.90
#